data_AF-A0A818JW86-F1
#
_entry.id   AF-A0A818JW86-F1
#
_cell.length_a   1.000
_cell.length_b   1.000
_cell.length_c   1.000
_cell.angle_alpha   90.00
_cell.angle_beta   90.00
_cell.angle_gamma   90.00
#
_symmetry.space_group_name_H-M   'P 1'
#
loop_
_entity.id
_entity.type
_entity.pdbx_description
1 polymer ?
#
loop_
_entity_poly.entity_id
_entity_poly.type
_entity_poly.pdbx_seq_one_letter_code
_entity_poly.pdbx_strand_id
1 'polypeptide(L)'
;MGMAIRTKQYLDVRFPILLWKQLIYEEVTIEDIEAIDILSFAIINAMEENIRKVKSLNECDDSGVNNIQCRIDRIRSTIKPMPDVTLKSIFGKVLSRKILNK
;
A
#
# COMPACT_ATOMS: atom_id res chain seq x y z
N MET A 1 32.62 12.11 14.62
CA MET A 1 32.52 10.79 15.27
C MET A 1 33.84 10.31 15.85
N GLY A 2 34.87 10.02 15.05
CA GLY A 2 36.14 9.46 15.55
C GLY A 2 36.86 10.33 16.61
N MET A 3 36.87 11.66 16.45
CA MET A 3 37.40 12.56 17.49
C MET A 3 36.54 12.55 18.76
N ALA A 4 35.22 12.68 18.63
CA ALA A 4 34.29 12.68 19.76
C ALA A 4 34.40 11.38 20.60
N ILE A 5 34.55 10.23 19.94
CA ILE A 5 34.78 8.93 20.61
C ILE A 5 36.09 8.97 21.41
N ARG A 6 37.19 9.46 20.81
CA ARG A 6 38.50 9.54 21.48
C ARG A 6 38.52 10.53 22.65
N THR A 7 37.81 11.64 22.52
CA THR A 7 37.73 12.69 23.55
C THR A 7 36.64 12.44 24.58
N LYS A 8 35.91 11.30 24.49
CA LYS A 8 34.76 10.96 25.34
C LYS A 8 33.68 12.05 25.38
N GLN A 9 33.53 12.78 24.27
CA GLN A 9 32.50 13.80 24.11
C GLN A 9 31.27 13.17 23.47
N TYR A 10 30.10 13.53 24.00
CA TYR A 10 28.83 13.16 23.39
C TYR A 10 28.64 13.92 22.08
N LEU A 11 28.25 13.20 21.04
CA LEU A 11 27.85 13.76 19.75
C LEU A 11 26.36 13.46 19.58
N ASP A 12 25.52 14.49 19.59
CA ASP A 12 24.09 14.33 19.32
C ASP A 12 23.89 14.17 17.82
N VAL A 13 23.86 12.92 17.36
CA VAL A 13 23.61 12.55 15.97
C VAL A 13 22.38 11.66 15.88
N ARG A 14 21.44 12.06 15.03
CA ARG A 14 20.23 11.29 14.72
C ARG A 14 20.40 10.59 13.39
N PHE A 15 21.19 9.53 13.39
CA PHE A 15 21.36 8.68 12.21
C PHE A 15 20.29 7.57 12.15
N PRO A 16 19.82 7.19 10.96
CA PRO A 16 19.00 5.99 10.77
C PRO A 16 19.69 4.73 11.30
N ILE A 17 18.90 3.76 11.77
CA ILE A 17 19.36 2.46 12.29
C ILE A 17 20.33 1.74 11.33
N LEU A 18 20.05 1.83 10.03
CA LEU A 18 20.90 1.26 8.98
C LEU A 18 22.37 1.68 9.10
N LEU A 19 22.64 2.96 9.37
CA LEU A 19 24.00 3.47 9.48
C LEU A 19 24.71 2.91 10.71
N TRP A 20 23.98 2.67 11.79
CA TRP A 20 24.54 2.05 12.99
C TRP A 20 24.92 0.59 12.75
N LYS A 21 24.03 -0.19 12.11
CA LYS A 21 24.30 -1.58 11.72
C LYS A 21 25.53 -1.71 10.83
N GLN A 22 25.64 -0.83 9.82
CA GLN A 22 26.79 -0.82 8.92
C GLN A 22 28.11 -0.53 9.65
N LEU A 23 28.12 0.37 10.65
CA LEU A 23 29.32 0.73 11.40
C LEU A 23 29.83 -0.40 12.32
N ILE A 24 28.94 -1.30 12.74
CA ILE A 24 29.28 -2.46 13.60
C ILE A 24 29.34 -3.78 12.84
N TYR A 25 29.25 -3.74 11.49
CA TYR A 25 29.22 -4.92 10.61
C TYR A 25 28.07 -5.89 10.92
N GLU A 26 26.93 -5.37 11.36
CA GLU A 26 25.70 -6.14 11.48
C GLU A 26 25.04 -6.29 10.10
N GLU A 27 24.33 -7.40 9.90
CA GLU A 27 23.58 -7.64 8.68
C GLU A 27 22.45 -6.62 8.52
N VAL A 28 22.38 -6.03 7.32
CA VAL A 28 21.31 -5.13 6.92
C VAL A 28 20.19 -5.95 6.34
N THR A 29 19.01 -5.88 6.96
CA THR A 29 17.83 -6.59 6.49
C THR A 29 16.95 -5.69 5.60
N ILE A 30 16.01 -6.28 4.88
CA ILE A 30 15.08 -5.53 4.01
C ILE A 30 14.22 -4.58 4.84
N GLU A 31 13.87 -4.97 6.07
CA GLU A 31 13.08 -4.17 7.01
C GLU A 31 13.81 -2.88 7.42
N ASP A 32 15.14 -2.89 7.51
CA ASP A 32 15.93 -1.69 7.79
C ASP A 32 15.85 -0.67 6.65
N ILE A 33 15.73 -1.15 5.41
CA ILE A 33 15.62 -0.31 4.20
C ILE A 33 14.19 0.22 4.09
N GLU A 34 13.18 -0.63 4.35
CA GLU A 34 11.78 -0.22 4.39
C GLU A 34 11.53 0.88 5.43
N ALA A 35 12.16 0.79 6.60
CA ALA A 35 12.04 1.81 7.64
C ALA A 35 12.58 3.20 7.22
N ILE A 36 13.45 3.27 6.21
CA ILE A 36 14.00 4.52 5.67
C ILE A 36 13.15 5.05 4.53
N ASP A 37 12.74 4.17 3.62
CA ASP A 37 11.98 4.55 2.41
C ASP A 37 10.67 3.78 2.29
N ILE A 38 9.78 4.10 3.24
CA ILE A 38 8.44 3.51 3.34
C ILE A 38 7.63 3.72 2.06
N LEU A 39 7.81 4.87 1.37
CA LEU A 39 7.04 5.20 0.18
C LEU A 39 7.44 4.33 -1.01
N SER A 40 8.75 4.16 -1.25
CA SER A 40 9.21 3.28 -2.32
C SER A 40 8.76 1.84 -2.08
N PHE A 41 8.83 1.34 -0.84
CA PHE A 41 8.35 0.00 -0.51
C PHE A 41 6.83 -0.14 -0.70
N ALA A 42 6.04 0.86 -0.29
CA ALA A 42 4.60 0.86 -0.53
C ALA A 42 4.25 0.81 -2.02
N ILE A 43 5.00 1.55 -2.86
CA ILE A 43 4.82 1.56 -4.32
C ILE A 43 5.18 0.20 -4.91
N ILE A 44 6.32 -0.39 -4.51
CA ILE A 44 6.75 -1.72 -4.96
C ILE A 44 5.70 -2.78 -4.60
N ASN A 45 5.22 -2.78 -3.36
CA ASN A 45 4.21 -3.72 -2.89
C ASN A 45 2.89 -3.59 -3.68
N ALA A 46 2.46 -2.35 -3.97
CA ALA A 46 1.28 -2.10 -4.79
C ALA A 46 1.48 -2.59 -6.25
N MET A 47 2.68 -2.41 -6.81
CA MET A 47 3.01 -2.92 -8.14
C MET A 47 3.00 -4.45 -8.17
N GLU A 48 3.58 -5.12 -7.18
CA GLU A 48 3.56 -6.58 -7.08
C GLU A 48 2.14 -7.13 -6.97
N GLU A 49 1.27 -6.50 -6.17
CA GLU A 49 -0.13 -6.90 -6.04
C GLU A 49 -0.87 -6.78 -7.38
N ASN A 50 -0.63 -5.70 -8.12
CA ASN A 50 -1.22 -5.50 -9.45
C ASN A 50 -0.71 -6.54 -10.45
N ILE A 51 0.58 -6.89 -10.42
CA ILE A 51 1.14 -7.94 -11.28
C ILE A 51 0.50 -9.29 -10.96
N ARG A 52 0.32 -9.64 -9.67
CA ARG A 52 -0.34 -10.89 -9.26
C ARG A 52 -1.78 -10.95 -9.78
N LYS A 53 -2.53 -9.85 -9.68
CA LYS A 53 -3.89 -9.75 -10.23
C LYS A 53 -3.90 -9.95 -11.75
N VAL A 54 -2.99 -9.31 -12.48
CA VAL A 54 -2.88 -9.47 -13.95
C VAL A 54 -2.51 -10.90 -14.34
N LYS A 55 -1.61 -11.57 -13.61
CA LYS A 55 -1.29 -12.99 -13.85
C LYS A 55 -2.52 -13.90 -13.65
N SER A 56 -3.25 -13.73 -12.54
CA SER A 56 -4.48 -14.49 -12.30
C SER A 56 -5.59 -14.25 -13.34
N LEU A 57 -5.58 -13.09 -14.01
CA LEU A 57 -6.52 -12.77 -15.09
C LEU A 57 -6.14 -13.41 -16.44
N ASN A 58 -4.87 -13.79 -16.60
CA ASN A 58 -4.34 -14.39 -17.82
C ASN A 58 -4.34 -15.92 -17.80
N GLU A 59 -4.49 -16.55 -16.62
CA GLU A 59 -4.63 -18.02 -16.45
C GLU A 59 -6.07 -18.52 -16.74
N CYS A 60 -6.78 -17.90 -17.70
CA CYS A 60 -7.95 -18.52 -18.31
C CYS A 60 -7.46 -19.47 -19.40
N ASP A 61 -7.32 -20.75 -19.04
CA ASP A 61 -6.79 -21.85 -19.85
C ASP A 61 -7.26 -21.86 -21.32
N ASP A 62 -6.30 -22.18 -22.20
CA ASP A 62 -6.41 -22.52 -23.63
C ASP A 62 -7.25 -23.79 -23.93
N SER A 63 -8.19 -24.16 -23.06
CA SER A 63 -9.09 -25.30 -23.29
C SER A 63 -10.28 -24.92 -24.18
N GLY A 64 -9.99 -24.36 -25.36
CA GLY A 64 -10.71 -24.52 -26.64
C GLY A 64 -12.24 -24.35 -26.74
N VAL A 65 -12.99 -24.12 -25.68
CA VAL A 65 -14.46 -24.10 -25.68
C VAL A 65 -14.94 -22.96 -24.80
N ASN A 66 -15.42 -21.90 -25.46
CA ASN A 66 -16.13 -20.74 -24.89
C ASN A 66 -15.28 -19.55 -24.38
N ASN A 67 -14.36 -19.07 -25.23
CA ASN A 67 -13.64 -17.79 -25.06
C ASN A 67 -14.61 -16.57 -24.94
N ILE A 68 -15.81 -16.64 -25.51
CA ILE A 68 -16.82 -15.56 -25.43
C ILE A 68 -17.48 -15.51 -24.04
N GLN A 69 -17.79 -16.66 -23.44
CA GLN A 69 -18.46 -16.71 -22.13
C GLN A 69 -17.54 -16.20 -21.02
N CYS A 70 -16.27 -16.60 -21.04
CA CYS A 70 -15.26 -16.08 -20.12
C CYS A 70 -15.07 -14.56 -20.27
N ARG A 71 -15.13 -14.01 -21.51
CA ARG A 71 -15.10 -12.55 -21.74
C ARG A 71 -16.36 -11.83 -21.27
N ILE A 72 -17.54 -12.42 -21.41
CA ILE A 72 -18.81 -11.84 -20.92
C ILE A 72 -18.85 -11.81 -19.39
N ASP A 73 -18.46 -12.90 -18.73
CA ASP A 73 -18.39 -12.97 -17.27
C ASP A 73 -17.29 -12.03 -16.70
N ARG A 74 -16.25 -11.73 -17.50
CA ARG A 74 -15.21 -10.73 -17.21
C ARG A 74 -15.71 -9.29 -17.29
N ILE A 75 -16.56 -8.94 -18.28
CA ILE A 75 -17.22 -7.62 -18.35
C ILE A 75 -18.21 -7.46 -17.19
N ARG A 76 -18.96 -8.52 -16.86
CA ARG A 76 -19.94 -8.52 -15.77
C ARG A 76 -19.31 -8.36 -14.39
N SER A 77 -18.09 -8.86 -14.16
CA SER A 77 -17.38 -8.72 -12.88
C SER A 77 -16.65 -7.39 -12.70
N THR A 78 -16.22 -6.74 -13.80
CA THR A 78 -15.68 -5.37 -13.77
C THR A 78 -16.78 -4.32 -13.65
N ILE A 79 -17.96 -4.59 -14.21
CA ILE A 79 -19.18 -3.82 -13.93
C ILE A 79 -19.77 -4.34 -12.60
N LYS A 80 -19.08 -4.12 -11.48
CA LYS A 80 -19.81 -4.09 -10.20
C LYS A 80 -20.86 -2.98 -10.35
N PRO A 81 -22.15 -3.23 -10.10
CA PRO A 81 -23.08 -2.13 -9.93
C PRO A 81 -22.48 -1.26 -8.82
N MET A 82 -22.26 0.01 -9.15
CA MET A 82 -21.97 1.06 -8.18
C MET A 82 -22.91 0.81 -7.00
N PRO A 83 -22.40 0.64 -5.76
CA PRO A 83 -23.29 0.42 -4.63
C PRO A 83 -24.32 1.53 -4.68
N ASP A 84 -25.59 1.15 -4.65
CA ASP A 84 -26.72 2.07 -4.65
C ASP A 84 -26.53 3.00 -3.45
N VAL A 85 -25.84 4.13 -3.69
CA VAL A 85 -25.74 5.22 -2.73
C VAL A 85 -27.12 5.81 -2.76
N THR A 86 -28.01 5.18 -2.02
CA THR A 86 -29.36 5.67 -1.80
C THR A 86 -29.17 7.10 -1.29
N LEU A 87 -29.56 8.07 -2.12
CA LEU A 87 -29.54 9.51 -1.82
C LEU A 87 -30.26 9.86 -0.49
N LYS A 88 -30.95 8.90 0.13
CA LYS A 88 -31.50 8.96 1.49
C LYS A 88 -30.46 9.13 2.59
N SER A 89 -29.22 8.63 2.44
CA SER A 89 -28.21 8.71 3.53
C SER A 89 -27.56 10.09 3.66
N ILE A 90 -27.36 10.80 2.53
CA ILE A 90 -26.74 12.13 2.53
C ILE A 90 -27.76 13.22 2.91
N PHE A 91 -29.01 13.11 2.46
CA PHE A 91 -30.05 14.06 2.87
C PHE A 91 -30.54 13.86 4.33
N GLY A 92 -30.46 12.64 4.87
CA GLY A 92 -30.83 12.36 6.27
C GLY A 92 -29.88 12.98 7.31
N LYS A 93 -28.61 13.21 6.96
CA LYS A 93 -27.63 13.83 7.90
C LYS A 93 -27.55 15.35 7.78
N VAL A 94 -28.00 15.94 6.67
CA VAL A 94 -28.02 17.40 6.49
C VAL A 94 -29.25 18.03 7.17
N LEU A 95 -30.37 17.31 7.30
CA LEU A 95 -31.55 17.85 8.00
C LEU A 95 -31.47 17.76 9.54
N SER A 96 -30.71 16.83 10.12
CA SER A 96 -30.61 16.69 11.58
C SER A 96 -29.66 17.71 12.26
N ARG A 97 -28.86 18.47 11.50
CA ARG A 97 -28.01 19.54 12.08
C ARG A 97 -28.68 20.92 12.13
N LYS A 98 -29.92 21.08 11.62
CA LYS A 98 -30.64 22.36 11.64
C LYS A 98 -31.76 22.47 12.69
N ILE A 99 -31.98 21.43 13.51
CA ILE A 99 -33.04 21.40 14.54
C ILE A 99 -32.47 21.38 15.97
N LEU A 100 -31.13 21.38 16.15
CA LEU A 100 -30.49 21.45 17.47
C LEU A 100 -29.66 22.73 17.67
N ASN A 101 -30.18 23.87 17.20
CA ASN A 101 -29.67 25.19 17.56
C ASN A 101 -30.80 26.23 17.46
N LYS A 102 -31.82 26.04 18.29
CA LYS A 102 -32.78 27.08 18.63
C LYS A 102 -33.11 26.99 20.11
#